data_AF-A0A7J6P397-F1
#
_entry.id   AF-A0A7J6P397-F1
#
_cell.length_a   1.000
_cell.length_b   1.000
_cell.length_c   1.000
_cell.angle_alpha   90.00
_cell.angle_beta   90.00
_cell.angle_gamma   90.00
#
_symmetry.space_group_name_H-M   'P 1'
#
loop_
_entity.id
_entity.type
_entity.pdbx_description
1 polymer ?
#
loop_
_entity_poly.entity_id
_entity_poly.type
_entity_poly.pdbx_seq_one_letter_code
_entity_poly.pdbx_strand_id
1 'polypeptide(L)'
;MPLVRRLLAVNMSTSLLTIGRADLGPSVMVAAVIPCARLYAWIGRELTAGREVPEDHPFRRWLVSYADKPINDSAKTLEALLDKQIQPGEYEEVAQAYRRAMELEYDFFDSFGGCLGRSADAAITVPTVLVVSGSDSGGGAGHQADLKALEALGVYSTSALTSITAQNTKGVQRVQVVDDEIFAGQIDSVISDFKVSVVKLGLVPCASQLEVIAKKVGHLPMVVDPVLVATSGDDLVAQKNAEDVLATYKEHIFPRATIITPNLPEAQRLLGRKEITGVYEARAAAQALAQYGSKFVLVKGGHDESDPDTCRDVLYDREKDHFYEFTNKRIATTNTHGTGCTLASAISGFMARGYSVPQAVENAIGYLHQVIVRSCGVPLGQGTNRPLVHSSNSIWANYC
;
A
#
# COMPACT_ATOMS: atom_id res chain seq x y z
N MET A 1 -6.81 36.62 -17.40
CA MET A 1 -7.25 36.11 -16.08
C MET A 1 -8.20 34.88 -16.14
N PRO A 2 -7.87 33.72 -16.76
CA PRO A 2 -8.70 32.50 -16.67
C PRO A 2 -7.99 31.24 -16.09
N LEU A 3 -6.68 31.26 -15.84
CA LEU A 3 -5.93 30.07 -15.37
C LEU A 3 -6.02 29.88 -13.85
N VAL A 4 -5.99 30.97 -13.08
CA VAL A 4 -6.03 30.95 -11.60
C VAL A 4 -7.38 30.46 -11.07
N ARG A 5 -8.50 30.77 -11.75
CA ARG A 5 -9.82 30.20 -11.43
C ARG A 5 -9.96 28.73 -11.81
N ARG A 6 -9.17 28.21 -12.75
CA ARG A 6 -9.12 26.77 -13.08
C ARG A 6 -8.20 26.00 -12.12
N LEU A 7 -7.11 26.62 -11.65
CA LEU A 7 -6.22 26.06 -10.62
C LEU A 7 -6.92 25.97 -9.25
N LEU A 8 -7.80 26.91 -8.93
CA LEU A 8 -8.64 26.88 -7.72
C LEU A 8 -9.88 25.97 -7.85
N ALA A 9 -10.15 25.40 -9.04
CA ALA A 9 -11.29 24.51 -9.28
C ALA A 9 -10.95 23.02 -9.19
N VAL A 10 -9.69 22.65 -8.96
CA VAL A 10 -9.28 21.27 -8.65
C VAL A 10 -9.44 21.07 -7.14
N ASN A 11 -10.65 20.75 -6.70
CA ASN A 11 -11.03 20.04 -5.46
C ASN A 11 -10.14 20.17 -4.19
N MET A 12 -9.51 21.32 -3.94
CA MET A 12 -8.85 21.65 -2.66
C MET A 12 -9.82 22.24 -1.63
N SER A 13 -11.13 22.16 -1.87
CA SER A 13 -12.16 22.76 -1.01
C SER A 13 -12.59 21.90 0.17
N THR A 14 -12.00 20.72 0.40
CA THR A 14 -12.49 19.79 1.45
C THR A 14 -11.41 19.27 2.42
N SER A 15 -10.26 19.93 2.60
CA SER A 15 -9.28 19.40 3.58
C SER A 15 -8.75 20.42 4.59
N LEU A 16 -8.44 21.66 4.22
CA LEU A 16 -8.03 22.67 5.22
C LEU A 16 -9.23 23.26 5.99
N LEU A 17 -10.39 23.38 5.35
CA LEU A 17 -11.63 23.87 5.98
C LEU A 17 -12.52 22.78 6.59
N THR A 18 -12.24 21.50 6.35
CA THR A 18 -12.99 20.39 6.97
C THR A 18 -12.54 20.10 8.41
N ILE A 19 -11.41 20.69 8.84
CA ILE A 19 -11.05 20.86 10.26
C ILE A 19 -11.87 22.02 10.87
N GLY A 20 -12.78 22.64 10.12
CA GLY A 20 -13.89 23.46 10.63
C GLY A 20 -15.14 22.62 10.91
N ARG A 21 -15.00 21.40 11.47
CA ARG A 21 -16.16 20.77 12.12
C ARG A 21 -16.49 21.59 13.37
N ALA A 22 -17.77 21.90 13.56
CA ALA A 22 -18.30 22.80 14.58
C ALA A 22 -18.02 22.38 16.05
N ASP A 23 -17.25 21.31 16.28
CA ASP A 23 -16.97 20.72 17.60
C ASP A 23 -15.48 20.69 17.96
N LEU A 24 -14.57 21.24 17.12
CA LEU A 24 -13.14 21.22 17.43
C LEU A 24 -12.76 22.37 18.37
N GLY A 25 -12.06 22.03 19.45
CA GLY A 25 -11.56 23.00 20.43
C GLY A 25 -10.60 24.02 19.80
N PRO A 26 -10.51 25.25 20.34
CA PRO A 26 -9.63 26.30 19.83
C PRO A 26 -8.17 25.86 19.68
N SER A 27 -7.66 25.07 20.63
CA SER A 27 -6.29 24.52 20.63
C SER A 27 -6.05 23.61 19.42
N VAL A 28 -7.01 22.75 19.06
CA VAL A 28 -6.92 21.86 17.91
C VAL A 28 -6.93 22.64 16.59
N MET A 29 -7.77 23.67 16.48
CA MET A 29 -7.80 24.55 15.31
C MET A 29 -6.48 25.29 15.10
N VAL A 30 -5.91 25.86 16.17
CA VAL A 30 -4.62 26.55 16.08
C VAL A 30 -3.51 25.56 15.68
N ALA A 31 -3.51 24.37 16.28
CA ALA A 31 -2.52 23.32 15.99
C ALA A 31 -2.53 22.87 14.52
N ALA A 32 -3.71 22.80 13.89
CA ALA A 32 -3.85 22.43 12.48
C ALA A 32 -3.33 23.51 11.50
N VAL A 33 -3.21 24.77 11.92
CA VAL A 33 -2.77 25.90 11.07
C VAL A 33 -1.26 26.18 11.19
N ILE A 34 -0.64 25.87 12.33
CA ILE A 34 0.79 26.15 12.55
C ILE A 34 1.70 25.54 11.45
N PRO A 35 1.53 24.27 11.02
CA PRO A 35 2.35 23.68 9.96
C PRO A 35 2.43 24.51 8.68
N CYS A 36 1.28 24.94 8.14
CA CYS A 36 1.23 25.70 6.90
C CYS A 36 1.82 27.11 7.07
N ALA A 37 1.55 27.76 8.21
CA ALA A 37 2.13 29.07 8.54
C ALA A 37 3.67 29.00 8.61
N ARG A 38 4.22 27.96 9.27
CA ARG A 38 5.68 27.74 9.33
C ARG A 38 6.28 27.48 7.96
N LEU A 39 5.64 26.60 7.19
CA LEU A 39 6.13 26.19 5.88
C LEU A 39 6.14 27.36 4.90
N TYR A 40 5.04 28.11 4.79
CA TYR A 40 4.98 29.26 3.88
C TYR A 40 5.90 30.40 4.29
N ALA A 41 6.06 30.66 5.60
CA ALA A 41 7.06 31.60 6.09
C ALA A 41 8.48 31.15 5.72
N TRP A 42 8.80 29.87 5.88
CA TRP A 42 10.10 29.33 5.46
C TRP A 42 10.31 29.44 3.95
N ILE A 43 9.35 28.99 3.13
CA ILE A 43 9.43 29.07 1.65
C ILE A 43 9.60 30.52 1.20
N GLY A 44 8.83 31.46 1.76
CA GLY A 44 8.95 32.88 1.44
C GLY A 44 10.35 33.44 1.71
N ARG A 45 10.96 33.08 2.85
CA ARG A 45 12.33 33.47 3.17
C ARG A 45 13.37 32.82 2.25
N GLU A 46 13.26 31.52 1.99
CA GLU A 46 14.25 30.80 1.18
C GLU A 46 14.20 31.20 -0.30
N LEU A 47 13.00 31.37 -0.87
CA LEU A 47 12.86 31.74 -2.27
C LEU A 47 13.25 33.19 -2.55
N THR A 48 13.19 34.06 -1.54
CA THR A 48 13.66 35.44 -1.67
C THR A 48 15.12 35.59 -1.28
N ALA A 49 15.64 34.85 -0.29
CA ALA A 49 17.06 34.78 0.10
C ALA A 49 17.78 36.15 0.15
N GLY A 50 17.08 37.23 0.50
CA GLY A 50 17.62 38.61 0.50
C GLY A 50 17.84 39.23 -0.89
N ARG A 51 17.33 38.61 -1.95
CA ARG A 51 17.33 39.11 -3.33
C ARG A 51 16.04 39.86 -3.63
N GLU A 52 16.15 40.94 -4.40
CA GLU A 52 14.96 41.54 -5.00
C GLU A 52 14.35 40.56 -6.00
N VAL A 53 13.07 40.24 -5.80
CA VAL A 53 12.29 39.55 -6.81
C VAL A 53 12.16 40.51 -8.01
N PRO A 54 12.24 40.06 -9.28
CA PRO A 54 11.96 40.93 -10.43
C PRO A 54 10.52 41.45 -10.46
N GLU A 55 10.27 42.63 -11.04
CA GLU A 55 8.91 43.19 -11.15
C GLU A 55 7.99 42.35 -12.05
N ASP A 56 8.56 41.73 -13.08
CA ASP A 56 7.88 40.90 -14.08
C ASP A 56 7.72 39.42 -13.65
N HIS A 57 8.21 39.04 -12.47
CA HIS A 57 8.11 37.66 -12.00
C HIS A 57 6.64 37.25 -11.80
N PRO A 58 6.16 36.15 -12.43
CA PRO A 58 4.74 35.79 -12.46
C PRO A 58 4.13 35.53 -11.07
N PHE A 59 4.98 35.16 -10.10
CA PHE A 59 4.59 34.93 -8.70
C PHE A 59 5.08 36.02 -7.73
N ARG A 60 5.50 37.19 -8.23
CA ARG A 60 6.06 38.29 -7.42
C ARG A 60 5.21 38.61 -6.20
N ARG A 61 3.92 38.85 -6.40
CA ARG A 61 3.00 39.22 -5.32
C ARG A 61 2.97 38.17 -4.21
N TRP A 62 2.95 36.90 -4.59
CA TRP A 62 2.97 35.79 -3.64
C TRP A 62 4.30 35.74 -2.88
N LEU A 63 5.44 35.76 -3.59
CA LEU A 63 6.78 35.73 -3.00
C LEU A 63 7.02 36.89 -2.02
N VAL A 64 6.64 38.11 -2.41
CA VAL A 64 6.78 39.31 -1.58
C VAL A 64 5.88 39.23 -0.35
N SER A 65 4.63 38.81 -0.48
CA SER A 65 3.73 38.66 0.66
C SER A 65 4.26 37.66 1.69
N TYR A 66 4.69 36.48 1.26
CA TYR A 66 5.17 35.42 2.18
C TYR A 66 6.59 35.66 2.70
N ALA A 67 7.38 36.51 2.05
CA ALA A 67 8.66 36.99 2.58
C ALA A 67 8.49 38.11 3.61
N ASP A 68 7.31 38.69 3.76
CA ASP A 68 7.07 39.82 4.66
C ASP A 68 7.21 39.42 6.14
N LYS A 69 7.74 40.33 6.94
CA LYS A 69 8.06 40.09 8.35
C LYS A 69 6.83 39.68 9.19
N PRO A 70 5.65 40.31 9.04
CA PRO A 70 4.44 39.92 9.78
C PRO A 70 3.98 38.49 9.47
N ILE A 71 4.12 38.02 8.23
CA ILE A 71 3.79 36.62 7.88
C ILE A 71 4.82 35.68 8.51
N ASN A 72 6.10 36.05 8.50
CA ASN A 72 7.15 35.27 9.16
C ASN A 72 6.96 35.16 10.68
N ASP A 73 6.46 36.21 11.31
CA ASP A 73 6.19 36.24 12.75
C ASP A 73 4.83 35.59 13.12
N SER A 74 3.96 35.33 12.13
CA SER A 74 2.64 34.74 12.35
C SER A 74 2.72 33.33 12.94
N ALA A 75 3.67 32.50 12.48
CA ALA A 75 3.87 31.14 12.99
C ALA A 75 4.21 31.15 14.48
N LYS A 76 5.14 32.02 14.90
CA LYS A 76 5.50 32.20 16.32
C LYS A 76 4.34 32.70 17.16
N THR A 77 3.51 33.57 16.58
CA THR A 77 2.31 34.09 17.24
C THR A 77 1.29 32.98 17.46
N LEU A 78 1.08 32.12 16.47
CA LEU A 78 0.19 30.96 16.58
C LEU A 78 0.72 29.92 17.58
N GLU A 79 2.02 29.65 17.60
CA GLU A 79 2.66 28.78 18.60
C GLU A 79 2.46 29.32 20.02
N ALA A 80 2.73 30.61 20.24
CA ALA A 80 2.51 31.25 21.54
C ALA A 80 1.03 31.31 21.95
N LEU A 81 0.10 31.32 21.00
CA LEU A 81 -1.33 31.21 21.27
C LEU A 81 -1.73 29.78 21.65
N LEU A 82 -1.18 28.77 20.96
CA LEU A 82 -1.40 27.36 21.28
C LEU A 82 -0.91 27.04 22.69
N ASP A 83 0.30 27.47 23.05
CA ASP A 83 0.89 27.29 24.39
C ASP A 83 0.01 27.89 25.49
N LYS A 84 -0.70 28.98 25.20
CA LYS A 84 -1.61 29.64 26.16
C LYS A 84 -2.99 28.98 26.25
N GLN A 85 -3.45 28.36 25.17
CA GLN A 85 -4.82 27.83 25.06
C GLN A 85 -4.92 26.35 25.43
N ILE A 86 -3.85 25.57 25.20
CA ILE A 86 -3.86 24.12 25.43
C ILE A 86 -4.18 23.79 26.89
N GLN A 87 -5.18 22.93 27.10
CA GLN A 87 -5.56 22.47 28.43
C GLN A 87 -4.97 21.10 28.76
N PRO A 88 -4.78 20.77 30.06
CA PRO A 88 -4.43 19.41 30.48
C PRO A 88 -5.46 18.39 29.96
N GLY A 89 -5.00 17.42 29.16
CA GLY A 89 -5.85 16.40 28.53
C GLY A 89 -6.02 16.55 27.01
N GLU A 90 -5.70 17.71 26.43
CA GLU A 90 -5.85 17.96 24.98
C GLU A 90 -4.62 17.60 24.15
N TYR A 91 -3.51 17.23 24.81
CA TYR A 91 -2.19 17.09 24.16
C TYR A 91 -2.19 16.10 23.00
N GLU A 92 -2.80 14.93 23.18
CA GLU A 92 -2.79 13.89 22.15
C GLU A 92 -3.60 14.31 20.91
N GLU A 93 -4.76 14.95 21.11
CA GLU A 93 -5.61 15.44 20.02
C GLU A 93 -4.94 16.58 19.25
N VAL A 94 -4.33 17.54 19.97
CA VAL A 94 -3.53 18.63 19.40
C VAL A 94 -2.35 18.07 18.60
N ALA A 95 -1.63 17.09 19.14
CA ALA A 95 -0.49 16.48 18.46
C ALA A 95 -0.90 15.71 17.20
N GLN A 96 -2.05 15.04 17.21
CA GLN A 96 -2.61 14.36 16.04
C GLN A 96 -3.01 15.35 14.95
N ALA A 97 -3.67 16.45 15.31
CA ALA A 97 -4.05 17.50 14.37
C ALA A 97 -2.82 18.16 13.72
N TYR A 98 -1.78 18.46 14.50
CA TYR A 98 -0.52 19.00 13.99
C TYR A 98 0.18 18.02 13.03
N ARG A 99 0.31 16.75 13.43
CA ARG A 99 0.89 15.69 12.58
C ARG A 99 0.13 15.57 11.26
N ARG A 100 -1.20 15.55 11.33
CA ARG A 100 -2.05 15.44 10.14
C ARG A 100 -1.89 16.64 9.21
N ALA A 101 -1.80 17.86 9.75
CA ALA A 101 -1.57 19.06 8.95
C ALA A 101 -0.17 19.04 8.29
N MET A 102 0.87 18.57 8.99
CA MET A 102 2.20 18.37 8.39
C MET A 102 2.18 17.37 7.23
N GLU A 103 1.48 16.24 7.38
CA GLU A 103 1.30 15.25 6.31
C GLU A 103 0.61 15.88 5.09
N LEU A 104 -0.46 16.64 5.30
CA LEU A 104 -1.20 17.29 4.21
C LEU A 104 -0.36 18.32 3.46
N GLU A 105 0.46 19.10 4.16
CA GLU A 105 1.38 20.04 3.54
C GLU A 105 2.46 19.30 2.74
N TYR A 106 3.05 18.24 3.30
CA TYR A 106 4.00 17.40 2.58
C TYR A 106 3.36 16.82 1.31
N ASP A 107 2.18 16.21 1.41
CA ASP A 107 1.44 15.64 0.29
C ASP A 107 1.13 16.70 -0.79
N PHE A 108 0.76 17.92 -0.39
CA PHE A 108 0.51 19.03 -1.31
C PHE A 108 1.77 19.37 -2.13
N PHE A 109 2.92 19.55 -1.48
CA PHE A 109 4.16 19.89 -2.18
C PHE A 109 4.74 18.71 -2.97
N ASP A 110 4.60 17.48 -2.47
CA ASP A 110 5.01 16.26 -3.16
C ASP A 110 4.13 15.96 -4.38
N SER A 111 2.85 16.37 -4.37
CA SER A 111 1.93 16.17 -5.50
C SER A 111 2.32 16.90 -6.79
N PHE A 112 3.17 17.95 -6.70
CA PHE A 112 3.77 18.62 -7.86
C PHE A 112 5.08 17.98 -8.34
N GLY A 113 5.50 16.92 -7.64
CA GLY A 113 6.23 15.79 -8.21
C GLY A 113 7.59 16.12 -8.78
N GLY A 114 8.44 16.90 -8.12
CA GLY A 114 9.88 17.01 -8.45
C GLY A 114 10.25 17.29 -9.92
N CYS A 115 9.29 17.66 -10.78
CA CYS A 115 9.44 17.82 -12.23
C CYS A 115 9.69 19.28 -12.61
N LEU A 116 9.36 20.22 -11.73
CA LEU A 116 9.72 21.62 -11.88
C LEU A 116 11.24 21.77 -11.70
N GLY A 117 11.97 21.76 -12.81
CA GLY A 117 13.44 21.96 -12.84
C GLY A 117 14.28 20.72 -13.14
N ARG A 118 13.69 19.59 -13.55
CA ARG A 118 14.46 18.42 -14.00
C ARG A 118 15.11 18.69 -15.36
N SER A 119 16.42 18.42 -15.46
CA SER A 119 17.10 18.28 -16.75
C SER A 119 16.48 17.10 -17.50
N ALA A 120 16.28 17.24 -18.80
CA ALA A 120 15.83 16.15 -19.67
C ALA A 120 16.75 14.92 -19.62
N ASP A 121 18.01 15.11 -19.18
CA ASP A 121 19.05 14.08 -19.14
C ASP A 121 19.20 13.38 -17.77
N ALA A 122 18.41 13.76 -16.76
CA ALA A 122 18.46 13.09 -15.46
C ALA A 122 17.81 11.70 -15.55
N ALA A 123 18.60 10.63 -15.48
CA ALA A 123 18.11 9.26 -15.51
C ALA A 123 17.20 8.97 -14.30
N ILE A 124 15.88 8.93 -14.52
CA ILE A 124 14.90 8.52 -13.52
C ILE A 124 14.84 6.99 -13.52
N THR A 125 15.10 6.37 -12.37
CA THR A 125 14.78 4.95 -12.18
C THR A 125 13.37 4.85 -11.60
N VAL A 126 12.42 4.34 -12.38
CA VAL A 126 11.04 4.12 -11.94
C VAL A 126 10.95 2.75 -11.26
N PRO A 127 10.55 2.66 -9.98
CA PRO A 127 10.28 1.39 -9.33
C PRO A 127 9.25 0.61 -10.15
N THR A 128 9.64 -0.57 -10.64
CA THR A 128 8.81 -1.38 -11.54
C THR A 128 8.60 -2.77 -10.97
N VAL A 129 7.33 -3.19 -10.85
CA VAL A 129 6.95 -4.51 -10.35
C VAL A 129 6.25 -5.29 -11.46
N LEU A 130 6.66 -6.55 -11.67
CA LEU A 130 5.92 -7.50 -12.50
C LEU A 130 4.93 -8.26 -11.63
N VAL A 131 3.64 -8.04 -11.87
CA VAL A 131 2.55 -8.74 -11.21
C VAL A 131 2.17 -9.97 -12.03
N VAL A 132 2.37 -11.14 -11.45
CA VAL A 132 1.98 -12.43 -12.00
C VAL A 132 0.79 -12.96 -11.19
N SER A 133 -0.44 -12.83 -11.72
CA SER A 133 -1.65 -13.23 -11.00
C SER A 133 -2.87 -13.42 -11.90
N GLY A 134 -3.94 -13.98 -11.36
CA GLY A 134 -5.23 -14.11 -12.02
C GLY A 134 -6.01 -12.79 -12.00
N SER A 135 -6.80 -12.54 -13.03
CA SER A 135 -7.69 -11.37 -13.14
C SER A 135 -9.01 -11.62 -12.39
N ASP A 136 -9.38 -10.71 -11.48
CA ASP A 136 -10.70 -10.62 -10.84
C ASP A 136 -11.58 -9.59 -11.60
N SER A 137 -12.64 -10.06 -12.26
CA SER A 137 -13.57 -9.20 -13.00
C SER A 137 -14.28 -8.15 -12.11
N GLY A 138 -14.43 -8.41 -10.80
CA GLY A 138 -14.98 -7.45 -9.85
C GLY A 138 -13.99 -6.36 -9.42
N GLY A 139 -12.71 -6.53 -9.75
CA GLY A 139 -11.65 -5.58 -9.48
C GLY A 139 -11.27 -5.44 -7.99
N GLY A 140 -11.67 -6.40 -7.15
CA GLY A 140 -11.49 -6.33 -5.70
C GLY A 140 -10.26 -7.07 -5.19
N ALA A 141 -9.85 -8.12 -5.88
CA ALA A 141 -8.66 -8.94 -5.59
C ALA A 141 -7.85 -9.17 -6.86
N GLY A 142 -6.95 -10.17 -6.80
CA GLY A 142 -6.13 -10.59 -7.93
C GLY A 142 -5.34 -9.44 -8.56
N HIS A 143 -5.16 -9.54 -9.86
CA HIS A 143 -4.36 -8.60 -10.63
C HIS A 143 -4.82 -7.14 -10.46
N GLN A 144 -6.12 -6.88 -10.42
CA GLN A 144 -6.67 -5.52 -10.29
C GLN A 144 -6.35 -4.90 -8.94
N ALA A 145 -6.43 -5.66 -7.84
CA ALA A 145 -6.02 -5.16 -6.53
C ALA A 145 -4.52 -4.89 -6.48
N ASP A 146 -3.72 -5.73 -7.14
CA ASP A 146 -2.28 -5.56 -7.22
C ASP A 146 -1.90 -4.25 -7.91
N LEU A 147 -2.45 -4.00 -9.12
CA LEU A 147 -2.19 -2.75 -9.86
C LEU A 147 -2.63 -1.51 -9.07
N LYS A 148 -3.82 -1.55 -8.45
CA LYS A 148 -4.34 -0.43 -7.66
C LYS A 148 -3.48 -0.12 -6.44
N ALA A 149 -2.98 -1.15 -5.74
CA ALA A 149 -2.11 -0.99 -4.59
C ALA A 149 -0.75 -0.41 -5.00
N LEU A 150 -0.15 -0.93 -6.07
CA LEU A 150 1.15 -0.45 -6.57
C LEU A 150 1.07 0.98 -7.08
N GLU A 151 0.02 1.33 -7.83
CA GLU A 151 -0.21 2.68 -8.31
C GLU A 151 -0.39 3.67 -7.15
N ALA A 152 -1.15 3.29 -6.12
CA ALA A 152 -1.31 4.10 -4.91
C ALA A 152 0.00 4.34 -4.14
N LEU A 153 1.02 3.52 -4.38
CA LEU A 153 2.35 3.62 -3.77
C LEU A 153 3.40 4.27 -4.69
N GLY A 154 2.99 4.75 -5.87
CA GLY A 154 3.87 5.39 -6.86
C GLY A 154 4.80 4.40 -7.55
N VAL A 155 4.36 3.17 -7.76
CA VAL A 155 5.16 2.08 -8.36
C VAL A 155 4.53 1.67 -9.69
N TYR A 156 5.33 1.70 -10.76
CA TYR A 156 4.88 1.24 -12.07
C TYR A 156 4.69 -0.28 -12.04
N SER A 157 3.59 -0.74 -12.60
CA SER A 157 3.22 -2.15 -12.58
C SER A 157 3.07 -2.70 -13.99
N THR A 158 3.64 -3.88 -14.21
CA THR A 158 3.54 -4.67 -15.44
C THR A 158 2.86 -6.00 -15.12
N SER A 159 2.44 -6.74 -16.14
CA SER A 159 1.46 -7.80 -15.97
C SER A 159 1.81 -9.08 -16.72
N ALA A 160 1.61 -10.22 -16.06
CA ALA A 160 1.45 -11.52 -16.71
C ALA A 160 0.26 -12.24 -16.08
N LEU A 161 -0.84 -12.36 -16.82
CA LEU A 161 -2.07 -12.96 -16.34
C LEU A 161 -1.99 -14.50 -16.38
N THR A 162 -2.27 -15.13 -15.24
CA THR A 162 -2.28 -16.60 -15.09
C THR A 162 -3.64 -17.21 -15.44
N SER A 163 -4.71 -16.47 -15.14
CA SER A 163 -6.09 -16.86 -15.39
C SER A 163 -6.99 -15.63 -15.49
N ILE A 164 -8.18 -15.83 -16.03
CA ILE A 164 -9.28 -14.87 -16.05
C ILE A 164 -10.45 -15.48 -15.29
N THR A 165 -10.98 -14.78 -14.30
CA THR A 165 -12.18 -15.21 -13.58
C THR A 165 -13.39 -14.35 -13.97
N ALA A 166 -14.51 -15.00 -14.29
CA ALA A 166 -15.81 -14.37 -14.20
C ALA A 166 -16.20 -14.38 -12.71
N GLN A 167 -15.91 -13.27 -12.03
CA GLN A 167 -16.01 -13.14 -10.59
C GLN A 167 -16.63 -11.79 -10.24
N ASN A 168 -17.34 -11.76 -9.11
CA ASN A 168 -17.83 -10.54 -8.49
C ASN A 168 -17.90 -10.74 -6.97
N THR A 169 -18.47 -9.78 -6.24
CA THR A 169 -18.58 -9.85 -4.78
C THR A 169 -19.37 -11.06 -4.25
N LYS A 170 -20.15 -11.75 -5.10
CA LYS A 170 -20.93 -12.95 -4.75
C LYS A 170 -20.18 -14.28 -4.99
N GLY A 171 -18.90 -14.23 -5.37
CA GLY A 171 -18.05 -15.41 -5.58
C GLY A 171 -17.60 -15.57 -7.03
N VAL A 172 -17.02 -16.74 -7.34
CA VAL A 172 -16.48 -17.08 -8.66
C VAL A 172 -17.49 -17.90 -9.47
N GLN A 173 -17.83 -17.44 -10.68
CA GLN A 173 -18.76 -18.14 -11.57
C GLN A 173 -18.06 -19.00 -12.62
N ARG A 174 -16.87 -18.58 -13.07
CA ARG A 174 -16.06 -19.31 -14.05
C ARG A 174 -14.60 -18.92 -13.91
N VAL A 175 -13.72 -19.87 -14.21
CA VAL A 175 -12.29 -19.65 -14.34
C VAL A 175 -11.85 -20.17 -15.71
N GLN A 176 -11.02 -19.38 -16.39
CA GLN A 176 -10.27 -19.82 -17.58
C GLN A 176 -8.79 -19.59 -17.32
N VAL A 177 -8.00 -20.66 -17.35
CA VAL A 177 -6.54 -20.58 -17.26
C VAL A 177 -6.00 -20.04 -18.58
N VAL A 178 -5.03 -19.12 -18.51
CA VAL A 178 -4.34 -18.62 -19.69
C VAL A 178 -3.41 -19.72 -20.22
N ASP A 179 -3.42 -19.92 -21.52
CA ASP A 179 -2.55 -20.88 -22.19
C ASP A 179 -1.06 -20.62 -21.87
N ASP A 180 -0.28 -21.69 -21.71
CA ASP A 180 1.10 -21.61 -21.26
C ASP A 180 2.01 -20.86 -22.25
N GLU A 181 1.74 -20.93 -23.56
CA GLU A 181 2.50 -20.19 -24.58
C GLU A 181 2.25 -18.69 -24.45
N ILE A 182 0.98 -18.29 -24.32
CA ILE A 182 0.60 -16.89 -24.08
C ILE A 182 1.11 -16.39 -22.73
N PHE A 183 1.05 -17.21 -21.69
CA PHE A 183 1.56 -16.88 -20.36
C PHE A 183 3.08 -16.62 -20.39
N ALA A 184 3.84 -17.54 -20.99
CA ALA A 184 5.28 -17.40 -21.19
C ALA A 184 5.61 -16.15 -22.03
N GLY A 185 4.85 -15.91 -23.11
CA GLY A 185 5.01 -14.77 -23.99
C GLY A 185 4.77 -13.42 -23.31
N GLN A 186 3.82 -13.34 -22.37
CA GLN A 186 3.60 -12.14 -21.55
C GLN A 186 4.85 -11.82 -20.70
N ILE A 187 5.39 -12.82 -20.01
CA ILE A 187 6.61 -12.66 -19.19
C ILE A 187 7.77 -12.21 -20.06
N ASP A 188 8.01 -12.87 -21.19
CA ASP A 188 9.11 -12.54 -22.10
C ASP A 188 8.99 -11.12 -22.66
N SER A 189 7.77 -10.70 -23.02
CA SER A 189 7.51 -9.34 -23.51
C SER A 189 7.85 -8.28 -22.47
N VAL A 190 7.53 -8.52 -21.19
CA VAL A 190 7.81 -7.57 -20.12
C VAL A 190 9.31 -7.54 -19.79
N ILE A 191 9.93 -8.69 -19.53
CA ILE A 191 11.31 -8.71 -19.01
C ILE A 191 12.37 -8.35 -20.06
N SER A 192 12.01 -8.40 -21.35
CA SER A 192 12.89 -7.98 -22.44
C SER A 192 12.90 -6.46 -22.69
N ASP A 193 11.90 -5.73 -22.16
CA ASP A 193 11.72 -4.29 -22.39
C ASP A 193 11.80 -3.47 -21.08
N PHE A 194 11.19 -3.95 -20.00
CA PHE A 194 11.10 -3.26 -18.73
C PHE A 194 12.18 -3.70 -17.75
N LYS A 195 12.76 -2.73 -17.02
CA LYS A 195 13.65 -2.98 -15.88
C LYS A 195 12.85 -3.37 -14.63
N VAL A 196 12.37 -4.62 -14.59
CA VAL A 196 11.63 -5.17 -13.44
C VAL A 196 12.53 -5.26 -12.22
N SER A 197 12.07 -4.68 -11.09
CA SER A 197 12.81 -4.67 -9.82
C SER A 197 12.36 -5.79 -8.88
N VAL A 198 11.07 -6.11 -8.87
CA VAL A 198 10.46 -7.13 -8.01
C VAL A 198 9.36 -7.86 -8.79
N VAL A 199 9.22 -9.16 -8.57
CA VAL A 199 8.08 -9.95 -9.03
C VAL A 199 7.11 -10.15 -7.87
N LYS A 200 5.84 -9.78 -8.06
CA LYS A 200 4.75 -10.13 -7.15
C LYS A 200 4.01 -11.32 -7.73
N LEU A 201 3.98 -12.43 -6.99
CA LEU A 201 3.26 -13.62 -7.36
C LEU A 201 1.97 -13.73 -6.54
N GLY A 202 0.82 -13.87 -7.21
CA GLY A 202 -0.48 -14.16 -6.58
C GLY A 202 -1.02 -15.52 -7.01
N LEU A 203 -2.30 -15.59 -7.37
CA LEU A 203 -2.92 -16.83 -7.85
C LEU A 203 -2.21 -17.40 -9.08
N VAL A 204 -1.73 -18.64 -8.98
CA VAL A 204 -1.23 -19.47 -10.09
C VAL A 204 -1.94 -20.82 -10.05
N PRO A 205 -2.82 -21.13 -11.02
CA PRO A 205 -3.73 -22.27 -10.95
C PRO A 205 -3.10 -23.63 -11.30
N CYS A 206 -1.86 -23.67 -11.83
CA CYS A 206 -1.25 -24.92 -12.29
C CYS A 206 0.28 -24.94 -12.12
N ALA A 207 0.82 -26.15 -12.03
CA ALA A 207 2.25 -26.40 -11.84
C ALA A 207 3.10 -25.93 -13.03
N SER A 208 2.64 -26.12 -14.27
CA SER A 208 3.38 -25.72 -15.47
C SER A 208 3.68 -24.21 -15.49
N GLN A 209 2.73 -23.36 -15.11
CA GLN A 209 2.96 -21.92 -14.98
C GLN A 209 3.98 -21.58 -13.88
N LEU A 210 3.95 -22.29 -12.74
CA LEU A 210 4.96 -22.10 -11.68
C LEU A 210 6.37 -22.48 -12.17
N GLU A 211 6.52 -23.54 -12.95
CA GLU A 211 7.80 -23.92 -13.57
C GLU A 211 8.29 -22.83 -14.54
N VAL A 212 7.38 -22.28 -15.35
CA VAL A 212 7.69 -21.14 -16.25
C VAL A 212 8.18 -19.93 -15.44
N ILE A 213 7.50 -19.59 -14.35
CA ILE A 213 7.89 -18.49 -13.45
C ILE A 213 9.29 -18.75 -12.86
N ALA A 214 9.52 -19.94 -12.31
CA ALA A 214 10.79 -20.31 -11.69
C ALA A 214 11.96 -20.21 -12.68
N LYS A 215 11.71 -20.60 -13.94
CA LYS A 215 12.71 -20.56 -15.02
C LYS A 215 12.97 -19.14 -15.51
N LYS A 216 11.93 -18.35 -15.79
CA LYS A 216 12.07 -17.04 -16.46
C LYS A 216 12.41 -15.91 -15.52
N VAL A 217 11.79 -15.87 -14.34
CA VAL A 217 11.89 -14.72 -13.41
C VAL A 217 12.32 -15.09 -11.99
N GLY A 218 12.62 -16.37 -11.74
CA GLY A 218 13.08 -16.86 -10.44
C GLY A 218 14.43 -16.32 -9.96
N HIS A 219 15.15 -15.56 -10.78
CA HIS A 219 16.39 -14.87 -10.42
C HIS A 219 16.15 -13.45 -9.87
N LEU A 220 14.94 -12.90 -10.04
CA LEU A 220 14.54 -11.59 -9.54
C LEU A 220 14.02 -11.70 -8.10
N PRO A 221 14.12 -10.62 -7.28
CA PRO A 221 13.45 -10.58 -5.98
C PRO A 221 11.96 -10.86 -6.12
N MET A 222 11.44 -11.74 -5.28
CA MET A 222 10.05 -12.22 -5.41
C MET A 222 9.29 -12.17 -4.08
N VAL A 223 8.10 -11.58 -4.13
CA VAL A 223 7.09 -11.64 -3.07
C VAL A 223 6.02 -12.62 -3.49
N VAL A 224 5.85 -13.71 -2.74
CA VAL A 224 4.92 -14.79 -3.08
C VAL A 224 3.76 -14.80 -2.12
N ASP A 225 2.56 -14.49 -2.61
CA ASP A 225 1.29 -14.72 -1.93
C ASP A 225 0.76 -16.08 -2.39
N PRO A 226 0.92 -17.17 -1.61
CA PRO A 226 0.56 -18.52 -2.04
C PRO A 226 -0.96 -18.70 -1.98
N VAL A 227 -1.67 -18.03 -2.89
CA VAL A 227 -3.14 -18.06 -2.95
C VAL A 227 -3.58 -19.45 -3.40
N LEU A 228 -4.13 -20.21 -2.47
CA LEU A 228 -4.63 -21.57 -2.71
C LEU A 228 -6.16 -21.63 -2.82
N VAL A 229 -6.87 -20.64 -2.24
CA VAL A 229 -8.34 -20.59 -2.17
C VAL A 229 -8.80 -19.15 -2.46
N ALA A 230 -9.96 -18.96 -3.07
CA ALA A 230 -10.55 -17.64 -3.24
C ALA A 230 -10.93 -17.02 -1.89
N THR A 231 -10.94 -15.69 -1.81
CA THR A 231 -11.49 -14.97 -0.65
C THR A 231 -12.98 -15.27 -0.39
N SER A 232 -13.71 -15.81 -1.39
CA SER A 232 -15.08 -16.30 -1.26
C SER A 232 -15.18 -17.73 -0.70
N GLY A 233 -14.05 -18.43 -0.51
CA GLY A 233 -14.00 -19.83 -0.11
C GLY A 233 -14.03 -20.83 -1.27
N ASP A 234 -14.17 -20.35 -2.52
CA ASP A 234 -14.16 -21.20 -3.71
C ASP A 234 -12.74 -21.73 -3.98
N ASP A 235 -12.60 -23.03 -4.26
CA ASP A 235 -11.32 -23.62 -4.65
C ASP A 235 -10.92 -23.09 -6.04
N LEU A 236 -9.82 -22.34 -6.11
CA LEU A 236 -9.33 -21.71 -7.34
C LEU A 236 -8.38 -22.61 -8.12
N VAL A 237 -7.85 -23.64 -7.45
CA VAL A 237 -7.07 -24.68 -8.09
C VAL A 237 -8.03 -25.83 -8.35
N ALA A 238 -8.11 -26.32 -9.58
CA ALA A 238 -8.92 -27.50 -9.82
C ALA A 238 -8.47 -28.61 -8.87
N GLN A 239 -9.37 -29.18 -8.07
CA GLN A 239 -9.06 -30.13 -6.98
C GLN A 239 -8.09 -31.25 -7.38
N LYS A 240 -8.07 -31.65 -8.65
CA LYS A 240 -7.18 -32.68 -9.20
C LYS A 240 -5.71 -32.28 -9.29
N ASN A 241 -5.38 -30.98 -9.27
CA ASN A 241 -4.03 -30.45 -9.48
C ASN A 241 -3.46 -29.74 -8.23
N ALA A 242 -4.21 -29.71 -7.12
CA ALA A 242 -3.82 -28.95 -5.93
C ALA A 242 -2.53 -29.47 -5.28
N GLU A 243 -2.31 -30.79 -5.28
CA GLU A 243 -1.09 -31.39 -4.71
C GLU A 243 0.15 -31.06 -5.54
N ASP A 244 0.04 -31.16 -6.87
CA ASP A 244 1.14 -30.81 -7.80
C ASP A 244 1.52 -29.34 -7.68
N VAL A 245 0.54 -28.44 -7.56
CA VAL A 245 0.77 -27.01 -7.34
C VAL A 245 1.50 -26.77 -6.02
N LEU A 246 1.07 -27.41 -4.93
CA LEU A 246 1.71 -27.29 -3.62
C LEU A 246 3.15 -27.82 -3.63
N ALA A 247 3.39 -28.97 -4.26
CA ALA A 247 4.73 -29.53 -4.42
C ALA A 247 5.62 -28.57 -5.23
N THR A 248 5.11 -28.07 -6.35
CA THR A 248 5.85 -27.14 -7.23
C THR A 248 6.19 -25.83 -6.52
N TYR A 249 5.29 -25.29 -5.69
CA TYR A 249 5.62 -24.14 -4.84
C TYR A 249 6.81 -24.42 -3.94
N LYS A 250 6.82 -25.55 -3.23
CA LYS A 250 7.87 -25.93 -2.28
C LYS A 250 9.20 -26.22 -2.96
N GLU A 251 9.18 -26.87 -4.12
CA GLU A 251 10.38 -27.35 -4.82
C GLU A 251 10.98 -26.27 -5.73
N HIS A 252 10.15 -25.46 -6.38
CA HIS A 252 10.59 -24.55 -7.43
C HIS A 252 10.44 -23.07 -7.09
N ILE A 253 9.46 -22.67 -6.28
CA ILE A 253 9.20 -21.24 -6.01
C ILE A 253 9.79 -20.77 -4.69
N PHE A 254 9.48 -21.43 -3.57
CA PHE A 254 9.92 -21.01 -2.23
C PHE A 254 11.45 -20.90 -2.11
N PRO A 255 12.28 -21.78 -2.71
CA PRO A 255 13.73 -21.61 -2.71
C PRO A 255 14.24 -20.33 -3.39
N ARG A 256 13.39 -19.69 -4.21
CA ARG A 256 13.69 -18.47 -4.97
C ARG A 256 12.98 -17.24 -4.40
N ALA A 257 12.06 -17.43 -3.45
CA ALA A 257 11.30 -16.35 -2.86
C ALA A 257 12.18 -15.49 -1.94
N THR A 258 12.08 -14.18 -2.08
CA THR A 258 12.58 -13.25 -1.07
C THR A 258 11.71 -13.32 0.17
N ILE A 259 10.39 -13.30 -0.02
CA ILE A 259 9.40 -13.42 1.05
C ILE A 259 8.19 -14.20 0.55
N ILE A 260 7.67 -15.09 1.39
CA ILE A 260 6.34 -15.67 1.20
C ILE A 260 5.39 -15.13 2.27
N THR A 261 4.12 -14.93 1.92
CA THR A 261 3.13 -14.25 2.78
C THR A 261 1.87 -15.09 3.05
N PRO A 262 1.95 -16.34 3.54
CA PRO A 262 0.76 -17.16 3.78
C PRO A 262 -0.10 -16.62 4.94
N ASN A 263 -1.42 -16.76 4.84
CA ASN A 263 -2.32 -16.68 6.01
C ASN A 263 -2.31 -18.00 6.81
N LEU A 264 -3.00 -18.03 7.95
CA LEU A 264 -3.07 -19.25 8.78
C LEU A 264 -3.63 -20.47 8.02
N PRO A 265 -4.78 -20.39 7.30
CA PRO A 265 -5.25 -21.51 6.48
C PRO A 265 -4.26 -21.99 5.41
N GLU A 266 -3.59 -21.07 4.72
CA GLU A 266 -2.56 -21.38 3.71
C GLU A 266 -1.35 -22.06 4.37
N ALA A 267 -0.88 -21.56 5.52
CA ALA A 267 0.22 -22.14 6.27
C ALA A 267 -0.11 -23.57 6.73
N GLN A 268 -1.34 -23.81 7.21
CA GLN A 268 -1.85 -25.14 7.57
C GLN A 268 -1.77 -26.09 6.38
N ARG A 269 -2.28 -25.65 5.21
CA ARG A 269 -2.30 -26.46 4.00
C ARG A 269 -0.89 -26.75 3.48
N LEU A 270 -0.01 -25.75 3.47
CA LEU A 270 1.39 -25.88 3.04
C LEU A 270 2.18 -26.82 3.98
N LEU A 271 1.93 -26.79 5.28
CA LEU A 271 2.62 -27.63 6.25
C LEU A 271 1.96 -28.99 6.48
N GLY A 272 0.76 -29.23 5.94
CA GLY A 272 -0.03 -30.43 6.25
C GLY A 272 -0.46 -30.51 7.72
N ARG A 273 -0.62 -29.36 8.38
CA ARG A 273 -1.05 -29.25 9.79
C ARG A 273 -2.55 -28.99 9.87
N LYS A 274 -3.21 -29.53 10.90
CA LYS A 274 -4.65 -29.36 11.11
C LYS A 274 -5.01 -27.95 11.57
N GLU A 275 -4.21 -27.38 12.48
CA GLU A 275 -4.52 -26.10 13.13
C GLU A 275 -3.23 -25.35 13.47
N ILE A 276 -3.23 -24.04 13.25
CA ILE A 276 -2.19 -23.10 13.64
C ILE A 276 -2.91 -21.91 14.28
N THR A 277 -2.81 -21.78 15.60
CA THR A 277 -3.54 -20.75 16.38
C THR A 277 -2.61 -20.00 17.33
N GLY A 278 -2.78 -18.69 17.39
CA GLY A 278 -1.94 -17.83 18.22
C GLY A 278 -0.53 -17.60 17.68
N VAL A 279 0.16 -16.65 18.31
CA VAL A 279 1.47 -16.15 17.87
C VAL A 279 2.58 -17.21 17.94
N TYR A 280 2.54 -18.12 18.92
CA TYR A 280 3.57 -19.15 19.09
C TYR A 280 3.54 -20.19 17.97
N GLU A 281 2.35 -20.68 17.60
CA GLU A 281 2.20 -21.59 16.46
C GLU A 281 2.48 -20.88 15.14
N ALA A 282 2.11 -19.59 15.01
CA ALA A 282 2.46 -18.79 13.84
C ALA A 282 3.99 -18.66 13.67
N ARG A 283 4.74 -18.42 14.75
CA ARG A 283 6.22 -18.43 14.76
C ARG A 283 6.78 -19.78 14.32
N ALA A 284 6.29 -20.87 14.90
CA ALA A 284 6.72 -22.23 14.56
C ALA A 284 6.40 -22.58 13.10
N ALA A 285 5.26 -22.11 12.59
CA ALA A 285 4.88 -22.27 11.20
C ALA A 285 5.79 -21.47 10.26
N ALA A 286 6.12 -20.23 10.61
CA ALA A 286 7.04 -19.39 9.82
C ALA A 286 8.43 -20.04 9.69
N GLN A 287 8.98 -20.55 10.80
CA GLN A 287 10.23 -21.31 10.81
C GLN A 287 10.16 -22.58 9.97
N ALA A 288 9.09 -23.37 10.09
CA ALA A 288 8.92 -24.60 9.34
C ALA A 288 8.80 -24.33 7.83
N LEU A 289 8.06 -23.30 7.43
CA LEU A 289 7.93 -22.89 6.04
C LEU A 289 9.24 -22.36 5.45
N ALA A 290 10.06 -21.68 6.25
CA ALA A 290 11.37 -21.19 5.82
C ALA A 290 12.34 -22.34 5.45
N GLN A 291 12.10 -23.56 5.94
CA GLN A 291 12.89 -24.74 5.56
C GLN A 291 12.71 -25.12 4.08
N TYR A 292 11.61 -24.70 3.44
CA TYR A 292 11.44 -24.84 1.99
C TYR A 292 12.24 -23.82 1.17
N GLY A 293 13.00 -22.93 1.82
CA GLY A 293 14.06 -22.15 1.18
C GLY A 293 13.83 -20.64 1.09
N SER A 294 12.64 -20.13 1.43
CA SER A 294 12.38 -18.68 1.44
C SER A 294 13.28 -17.95 2.44
N LYS A 295 13.75 -16.76 2.09
CA LYS A 295 14.58 -15.93 2.99
C LYS A 295 13.76 -15.37 4.15
N PHE A 296 12.55 -14.92 3.84
CA PHE A 296 11.60 -14.39 4.81
C PHE A 296 10.25 -15.13 4.71
N VAL A 297 9.56 -15.25 5.84
CA VAL A 297 8.20 -15.80 5.89
C VAL A 297 7.33 -14.90 6.76
N LEU A 298 6.29 -14.31 6.17
CA LEU A 298 5.27 -13.53 6.87
C LEU A 298 4.00 -14.36 7.04
N VAL A 299 3.75 -14.86 8.25
CA VAL A 299 2.49 -15.52 8.60
C VAL A 299 1.49 -14.45 9.01
N LYS A 300 0.42 -14.29 8.21
CA LYS A 300 -0.61 -13.26 8.40
C LYS A 300 -1.65 -13.73 9.44
N GLY A 301 -1.84 -12.96 10.51
CA GLY A 301 -2.72 -13.30 11.64
C GLY A 301 -4.15 -12.80 11.54
N GLY A 302 -4.55 -12.18 10.43
CA GLY A 302 -5.92 -11.65 10.26
C GLY A 302 -7.04 -12.70 10.42
N HIS A 303 -6.72 -13.99 10.26
CA HIS A 303 -7.65 -15.12 10.46
C HIS A 303 -7.56 -15.75 11.85
N ASP A 304 -6.70 -15.23 12.72
CA ASP A 304 -6.64 -15.68 14.11
C ASP A 304 -7.86 -15.14 14.86
N GLU A 305 -8.69 -16.04 15.38
CA GLU A 305 -9.90 -15.70 16.14
C GLU A 305 -9.65 -15.72 17.66
N SER A 306 -8.43 -16.05 18.11
CA SER A 306 -8.11 -16.11 19.54
C SER A 306 -8.10 -14.75 20.24
N ASP A 307 -7.89 -13.67 19.48
CA ASP A 307 -7.90 -12.29 19.96
C ASP A 307 -8.89 -11.45 19.12
N PRO A 308 -10.04 -11.05 19.68
CA PRO A 308 -11.06 -10.31 18.93
C PRO A 308 -10.67 -8.84 18.66
N ASP A 309 -9.71 -8.29 19.41
CA ASP A 309 -9.37 -6.87 19.36
C ASP A 309 -8.12 -6.59 18.52
N THR A 310 -7.26 -7.59 18.34
CA THR A 310 -5.99 -7.42 17.62
C THR A 310 -5.78 -8.41 16.47
N CYS A 311 -4.94 -8.02 15.52
CA CYS A 311 -4.37 -8.89 14.49
C CYS A 311 -2.86 -8.85 14.65
N ARG A 312 -2.20 -10.02 14.67
CA ARG A 312 -0.74 -10.14 14.84
C ARG A 312 -0.12 -10.86 13.66
N ASP A 313 0.69 -10.16 12.90
CA ASP A 313 1.47 -10.75 11.81
C ASP A 313 2.88 -11.07 12.31
N VAL A 314 3.42 -12.22 11.91
CA VAL A 314 4.76 -12.69 12.31
C VAL A 314 5.65 -12.82 11.10
N LEU A 315 6.72 -12.04 11.05
CA LEU A 315 7.78 -12.14 10.04
C LEU A 315 8.98 -12.86 10.62
N TYR A 316 9.41 -13.95 9.98
CA TYR A 316 10.64 -14.65 10.30
C TYR A 316 11.73 -14.34 9.26
N ASP A 317 12.89 -13.88 9.72
CA ASP A 317 14.13 -13.73 8.97
C ASP A 317 15.00 -14.97 9.19
N ARG A 318 15.11 -15.81 8.17
CA ARG A 318 15.84 -17.08 8.26
C ARG A 318 17.35 -16.88 8.42
N GLU A 319 17.91 -15.83 7.81
CA GLU A 319 19.36 -15.59 7.81
C GLU A 319 19.83 -15.16 9.19
N LYS A 320 19.04 -14.34 9.88
CA LYS A 320 19.33 -13.85 11.23
C LYS A 320 18.74 -14.69 12.34
N ASP A 321 17.95 -15.71 12.01
CA ASP A 321 17.11 -16.46 12.94
C ASP A 321 16.31 -15.53 13.87
N HIS A 322 15.63 -14.54 13.29
CA HIS A 322 14.99 -13.46 14.03
C HIS A 322 13.52 -13.30 13.66
N PHE A 323 12.71 -12.91 14.65
CA PHE A 323 11.29 -12.66 14.49
C PHE A 323 10.95 -11.20 14.68
N TYR A 324 10.16 -10.66 13.76
CA TYR A 324 9.47 -9.38 13.90
C TYR A 324 7.97 -9.65 14.07
N GLU A 325 7.33 -8.92 14.98
CA GLU A 325 5.89 -9.00 15.22
C GLU A 325 5.24 -7.64 14.97
N PHE A 326 4.16 -7.66 14.22
CA PHE A 326 3.39 -6.47 13.88
C PHE A 326 1.99 -6.63 14.43
N THR A 327 1.59 -5.76 15.35
CA THR A 327 0.27 -5.81 16.01
C THR A 327 -0.54 -4.60 15.61
N ASN A 328 -1.75 -4.82 15.11
CA ASN A 328 -2.72 -3.78 14.82
C ASN A 328 -4.07 -4.06 15.46
N LYS A 329 -4.86 -3.00 15.64
CA LYS A 329 -6.27 -3.13 16.02
C LYS A 329 -7.06 -3.83 14.91
N ARG A 330 -7.90 -4.79 15.27
CA ARG A 330 -8.85 -5.41 14.35
C ARG A 330 -9.94 -4.41 13.99
N ILE A 331 -10.23 -4.31 12.70
CA ILE A 331 -11.29 -3.43 12.19
C ILE A 331 -12.52 -4.29 11.89
N ALA A 332 -13.64 -3.99 12.57
CA ALA A 332 -14.91 -4.66 12.31
C ALA A 332 -15.49 -4.16 10.98
N THR A 333 -15.29 -4.94 9.90
CA THR A 333 -15.79 -4.59 8.56
C THR A 333 -16.02 -5.82 7.69
N THR A 334 -16.88 -5.67 6.69
CA THR A 334 -17.11 -6.67 5.63
C THR A 334 -16.31 -6.37 4.36
N ASN A 335 -15.62 -5.23 4.31
CA ASN A 335 -14.75 -4.85 3.21
C ASN A 335 -13.35 -5.47 3.38
N THR A 336 -13.23 -6.79 3.19
CA THR A 336 -11.97 -7.52 3.35
C THR A 336 -11.51 -8.24 2.09
N HIS A 337 -12.22 -8.07 0.97
CA HIS A 337 -11.92 -8.74 -0.30
C HIS A 337 -10.64 -8.15 -0.89
N GLY A 338 -9.65 -9.02 -1.12
CA GLY A 338 -8.35 -8.64 -1.67
C GLY A 338 -7.33 -8.10 -0.67
N THR A 339 -7.58 -8.20 0.64
CA THR A 339 -6.62 -7.82 1.70
C THR A 339 -5.27 -8.51 1.53
N GLY A 340 -5.25 -9.83 1.29
CA GLY A 340 -4.02 -10.60 1.05
C GLY A 340 -3.23 -10.10 -0.16
N CYS A 341 -3.88 -9.99 -1.32
CA CYS A 341 -3.26 -9.49 -2.55
C CYS A 341 -2.71 -8.07 -2.37
N THR A 342 -3.49 -7.20 -1.70
CA THR A 342 -3.11 -5.81 -1.40
C THR A 342 -1.87 -5.75 -0.52
N LEU A 343 -1.77 -6.58 0.53
CA LEU A 343 -0.59 -6.63 1.39
C LEU A 343 0.66 -7.06 0.62
N ALA A 344 0.58 -8.17 -0.11
CA ALA A 344 1.72 -8.69 -0.87
C ALA A 344 2.18 -7.70 -1.95
N SER A 345 1.24 -7.01 -2.60
CA SER A 345 1.55 -5.96 -3.57
C SER A 345 2.16 -4.72 -2.93
N ALA A 346 1.68 -4.31 -1.75
CA ALA A 346 2.31 -3.21 -1.01
C ALA A 346 3.74 -3.55 -0.56
N ILE A 347 3.99 -4.78 -0.08
CA ILE A 347 5.34 -5.27 0.25
C ILE A 347 6.24 -5.18 -0.99
N SER A 348 5.75 -5.65 -2.14
CA SER A 348 6.47 -5.60 -3.41
C SER A 348 6.80 -4.17 -3.83
N GLY A 349 5.86 -3.24 -3.65
CA GLY A 349 6.04 -1.82 -3.95
C GLY A 349 7.11 -1.16 -3.07
N PHE A 350 7.08 -1.38 -1.76
CA PHE A 350 8.11 -0.86 -0.86
C PHE A 350 9.48 -1.51 -1.13
N MET A 351 9.55 -2.81 -1.44
CA MET A 351 10.79 -3.45 -1.86
C MET A 351 11.35 -2.84 -3.15
N ALA A 352 10.49 -2.58 -4.15
CA ALA A 352 10.91 -1.96 -5.41
C ALA A 352 11.42 -0.52 -5.21
N ARG A 353 10.96 0.16 -4.16
CA ARG A 353 11.44 1.49 -3.72
C ARG A 353 12.73 1.44 -2.89
N GLY A 354 13.28 0.25 -2.64
CA GLY A 354 14.57 0.06 -1.97
C GLY A 354 14.51 -0.13 -0.45
N TYR A 355 13.32 -0.32 0.14
CA TYR A 355 13.19 -0.62 1.56
C TYR A 355 13.66 -2.06 1.86
N SER A 356 14.24 -2.27 3.05
CA SER A 356 14.53 -3.63 3.53
C SER A 356 13.23 -4.42 3.75
N VAL A 357 13.29 -5.76 3.74
CA VAL A 357 12.08 -6.59 3.90
C VAL A 357 11.30 -6.28 5.19
N PRO A 358 11.91 -6.15 6.38
CA PRO A 358 11.16 -5.78 7.59
C PRO A 358 10.47 -4.41 7.47
N GLN A 359 11.16 -3.41 6.92
CA GLN A 359 10.58 -2.08 6.69
C GLN A 359 9.47 -2.10 5.65
N ALA A 360 9.63 -2.88 4.58
CA ALA A 360 8.61 -3.04 3.54
C ALA A 360 7.35 -3.71 4.10
N VAL A 361 7.50 -4.71 4.97
CA VAL A 361 6.40 -5.37 5.67
C VAL A 361 5.70 -4.39 6.61
N GLU A 362 6.44 -3.68 7.46
CA GLU A 362 5.88 -2.69 8.39
C GLU A 362 5.06 -1.61 7.66
N ASN A 363 5.64 -1.01 6.61
CA ASN A 363 4.97 0.01 5.81
C ASN A 363 3.75 -0.55 5.05
N ALA A 364 3.83 -1.77 4.52
CA ALA A 364 2.73 -2.41 3.82
C ALA A 364 1.56 -2.75 4.75
N ILE A 365 1.85 -3.19 5.97
CA ILE A 365 0.87 -3.42 7.02
C ILE A 365 0.17 -2.10 7.40
N GLY A 366 0.94 -1.02 7.59
CA GLY A 366 0.40 0.31 7.87
C GLY A 366 -0.50 0.82 6.73
N TYR A 367 -0.04 0.68 5.47
CA TYR A 367 -0.83 1.01 4.29
C TYR A 367 -2.14 0.21 4.23
N LEU A 368 -2.07 -1.12 4.37
CA LEU A 368 -3.26 -1.97 4.35
C LEU A 368 -4.24 -1.60 5.46
N HIS A 369 -3.75 -1.32 6.68
CA HIS A 369 -4.60 -0.89 7.78
C HIS A 369 -5.40 0.37 7.40
N GLN A 370 -4.73 1.39 6.85
CA GLN A 370 -5.38 2.61 6.37
C GLN A 370 -6.38 2.33 5.23
N VAL A 371 -6.06 1.40 4.33
CA VAL A 371 -6.95 0.97 3.25
C VAL A 371 -8.20 0.28 3.80
N ILE A 372 -8.09 -0.56 4.83
CA ILE A 372 -9.25 -1.21 5.46
C ILE A 372 -10.11 -0.16 6.19
N VAL A 373 -9.51 0.77 6.93
CA VAL A 373 -10.23 1.86 7.62
C VAL A 373 -11.08 2.66 6.63
N ARG A 374 -10.49 3.15 5.53
CA ARG A 374 -11.22 3.95 4.53
C ARG A 374 -12.25 3.17 3.74
N SER A 375 -12.06 1.86 3.60
CA SER A 375 -13.00 0.99 2.89
C SER A 375 -14.21 0.63 3.74
N CYS A 376 -14.15 0.87 5.05
CA CYS A 376 -15.16 0.44 5.98
C CYS A 376 -16.53 1.06 5.64
N GLY A 377 -17.50 0.20 5.34
CA GLY A 377 -18.87 0.61 5.05
C GLY A 377 -19.11 1.03 3.60
N VAL A 378 -18.08 1.06 2.75
CA VAL A 378 -18.24 1.42 1.33
C VAL A 378 -19.07 0.34 0.62
N PRO A 379 -20.23 0.70 0.02
CA PRO A 379 -21.21 -0.26 -0.50
C PRO A 379 -20.88 -0.72 -1.94
N LEU A 380 -19.68 -1.25 -2.17
CA LEU A 380 -19.29 -1.81 -3.46
C LEU A 380 -19.76 -3.26 -3.60
N GLY A 381 -20.71 -3.48 -4.52
CA GLY A 381 -21.32 -4.78 -4.76
C GLY A 381 -22.33 -5.20 -3.68
N GLN A 382 -22.91 -6.39 -3.86
CA GLN A 382 -23.99 -6.92 -3.02
C GLN A 382 -23.59 -8.18 -2.24
N GLY A 383 -22.35 -8.60 -2.35
CA GLY A 383 -21.83 -9.75 -1.62
C GLY A 383 -21.48 -9.45 -0.16
N THR A 384 -21.16 -10.52 0.57
CA THR A 384 -20.74 -10.47 1.98
C THR A 384 -19.29 -10.04 2.16
N ASN A 385 -18.45 -10.24 1.14
CA ASN A 385 -17.06 -9.84 1.14
C ASN A 385 -16.82 -8.75 0.08
N ARG A 386 -16.70 -7.50 0.53
CA ARG A 386 -16.64 -6.32 -0.34
C ARG A 386 -15.21 -5.85 -0.59
N PRO A 387 -14.93 -5.23 -1.75
CA PRO A 387 -13.58 -4.80 -2.10
C PRO A 387 -13.09 -3.61 -1.28
N LEU A 388 -11.78 -3.43 -1.33
CA LEU A 388 -11.05 -2.31 -0.77
C LEU A 388 -10.99 -1.10 -1.71
N VAL A 389 -10.79 0.08 -1.13
CA VAL A 389 -10.52 1.36 -1.80
C VAL A 389 -9.04 1.69 -1.62
N HIS A 390 -8.21 1.28 -2.58
CA HIS A 390 -6.74 1.35 -2.48
C HIS A 390 -6.14 2.76 -2.51
N SER A 391 -6.82 3.73 -3.12
CA SER A 391 -6.30 5.09 -3.25
C SER A 391 -6.68 5.97 -2.06
N SER A 392 -5.74 6.81 -1.65
CA SER A 392 -5.96 7.84 -0.64
C SER A 392 -6.89 8.98 -1.09
N ASN A 393 -7.10 9.11 -2.41
CA ASN A 393 -7.75 10.26 -3.04
C ASN A 393 -9.12 10.57 -2.43
N SER A 394 -9.28 11.85 -2.06
CA SER A 394 -10.45 12.44 -1.39
C SER A 394 -11.78 12.27 -2.15
N ILE A 395 -11.73 11.89 -3.43
CA ILE A 395 -12.93 11.69 -4.26
C ILE A 395 -13.83 10.59 -3.67
N TRP A 396 -13.28 9.54 -3.07
CA TRP A 396 -14.09 8.49 -2.44
C TRP A 396 -14.88 9.00 -1.22
N ALA A 397 -14.32 9.98 -0.49
CA ALA A 397 -15.00 10.60 0.64
C ALA A 397 -16.25 11.41 0.22
N ASN A 398 -16.38 11.78 -1.05
CA ASN A 398 -17.59 12.43 -1.57
C ASN A 398 -18.77 11.45 -1.74
N TYR A 399 -18.52 10.15 -1.65
CA TYR A 399 -19.53 9.09 -1.83
C TYR A 399 -19.84 8.31 -0.54
N CYS A 400 -19.18 8.66 0.57
CA CYS A 400 -19.36 8.04 1.88
C CYS A 400 -20.37 8.78 2.76
#